data_AF-A0A832TL81-F1
#
_entry.id   AF-A0A832TL81-F1
#
_cell.length_a   1.000
_cell.length_b   1.000
_cell.length_c   1.000
_cell.angle_alpha   90.00
_cell.angle_beta   90.00
_cell.angle_gamma   90.00
#
_symmetry.space_group_name_H-M   'P 1'
#
loop_
_entity.id
_entity.type
_entity.pdbx_description
1 polymer ?
#
loop_
_entity_poly.entity_id
_entity_poly.type
_entity_poly.pdbx_seq_one_letter_code
_entity_poly.pdbx_strand_id
1 'polypeptide(L)'
;MTDCDLCGKGLPTLIPVRTYPPLLKFAYPEGVWKGLCETCLDSAQKTYIYIDKDEISCRRNKCVLCGHKGRVHPVELQVPDFSKGIVKKEVNVCPKCLESIDKAYVKFKREQIECSACGHGHH
;
A
#
# COMPACT_ATOMS: atom_id res chain seq x y z
N MET A 1 10.21 -14.01 7.01
CA MET A 1 8.87 -13.56 6.55
C MET A 1 8.61 -12.20 7.15
N THR A 2 7.96 -11.32 6.40
CA THR A 2 7.57 -9.99 6.86
C THR A 2 6.08 -9.83 6.65
N ASP A 3 5.42 -9.09 7.54
CA ASP A 3 3.99 -8.85 7.47
C ASP A 3 3.66 -7.64 6.59
N CYS A 4 2.60 -7.77 5.79
CA CYS A 4 2.07 -6.64 5.03
C CYS A 4 1.57 -5.55 6.00
N ASP A 5 2.08 -4.32 5.84
CA ASP A 5 1.73 -3.17 6.71
C ASP A 5 0.25 -2.72 6.61
N LEU A 6 -0.54 -3.29 5.67
CA LEU A 6 -1.97 -2.99 5.51
C LEU A 6 -2.87 -4.12 6.02
N CYS A 7 -2.69 -5.35 5.53
CA CYS A 7 -3.55 -6.49 5.90
C CYS A 7 -2.97 -7.40 6.98
N GLY A 8 -1.68 -7.26 7.33
CA GLY A 8 -1.00 -8.12 8.30
C GLY A 8 -0.64 -9.51 7.79
N LYS A 9 -0.86 -9.81 6.50
CA LYS A 9 -0.50 -11.12 5.93
C LYS A 9 1.04 -11.26 5.87
N GLY A 10 1.55 -12.30 6.51
CA GLY A 10 2.96 -12.70 6.41
C GLY A 10 3.28 -13.30 5.03
N LEU A 11 4.24 -12.71 4.33
CA LEU A 11 4.70 -13.17 3.02
C LEU A 11 6.24 -13.25 2.97
N PRO A 12 6.79 -14.09 2.07
CA PRO A 12 8.24 -14.12 1.85
C PRO A 12 8.76 -12.84 1.21
N THR A 13 7.97 -12.23 0.33
CA THR A 13 8.29 -11.00 -0.39
C THR A 13 7.14 -10.00 -0.30
N LEU A 14 7.48 -8.72 -0.15
CA LEU A 14 6.55 -7.60 -0.11
C LEU A 14 7.06 -6.51 -1.05
N ILE A 15 6.13 -5.76 -1.65
CA ILE A 15 6.44 -4.59 -2.47
C ILE A 15 6.80 -3.42 -1.56
N PRO A 16 8.00 -2.83 -1.69
CA PRO A 16 8.42 -1.71 -0.87
C PRO A 16 7.72 -0.42 -1.30
N VAL A 17 7.08 0.25 -0.34
CA VAL A 17 6.43 1.55 -0.49
C VAL A 17 7.07 2.55 0.45
N ARG A 18 7.48 3.70 -0.08
CA ARG A 18 8.09 4.76 0.73
C ARG A 18 7.02 5.59 1.42
N THR A 19 7.20 5.85 2.70
CA THR A 19 6.25 6.64 3.51
C THR A 19 7.00 7.68 4.33
N TYR A 20 6.30 8.73 4.78
CA TYR A 20 6.92 9.83 5.51
C TYR A 20 6.21 10.05 6.84
N PRO A 21 6.54 9.24 7.88
CA PRO A 21 5.92 9.38 9.19
C PRO A 21 6.30 10.70 9.85
N PRO A 22 5.35 11.56 10.27
CA PRO A 22 5.68 12.87 10.83
C PRO A 22 6.55 12.80 12.08
N LEU A 23 6.34 11.78 12.93
CA LEU A 23 7.11 11.56 14.16
C LEU A 23 8.57 11.17 13.90
N LEU A 24 8.87 10.67 12.70
CA LEU A 24 10.19 10.17 12.33
C LEU A 24 10.94 11.10 11.37
N LYS A 25 10.37 12.27 11.05
CA LYS A 25 10.93 13.20 10.05
C LYS A 25 12.37 13.63 10.33
N PHE A 26 12.74 13.81 11.60
CA PHE A 26 14.09 14.24 11.97
C PHE A 26 15.12 13.11 11.86
N ALA A 27 14.76 11.88 12.24
CA ALA A 27 15.64 10.73 12.17
C ALA A 27 15.71 10.13 10.75
N TYR A 28 14.61 10.23 9.99
CA TYR A 28 14.46 9.66 8.65
C TYR A 28 13.84 10.71 7.71
N PRO A 29 14.61 11.74 7.30
CA PRO A 29 14.12 12.79 6.40
C PRO A 29 13.72 12.23 5.03
N GLU A 30 14.45 11.19 4.62
CA GLU A 30 14.23 10.37 3.44
C GLU A 30 12.98 9.47 3.56
N GLY A 31 12.28 9.45 4.68
CA GLY A 31 11.14 8.56 4.91
C GLY A 31 11.54 7.13 5.26
N VAL A 32 10.52 6.29 5.44
CA VAL A 32 10.63 4.92 5.93
C VAL A 32 9.95 3.98 4.95
N TRP A 33 10.58 2.83 4.70
CA TRP A 33 10.05 1.78 3.85
C TRP A 33 8.99 0.96 4.58
N LYS A 34 7.90 0.68 3.88
CA LYS A 34 6.79 -0.17 4.27
C LYS A 34 6.62 -1.29 3.26
N GLY A 35 6.21 -2.48 3.68
CA GLY A 35 6.02 -3.64 2.82
C GLY A 35 4.55 -3.92 2.59
N LEU A 36 4.10 -3.90 1.34
CA LEU A 36 2.73 -4.25 0.97
C LEU A 36 2.68 -5.55 0.18
N CYS A 37 1.64 -6.36 0.39
CA CYS A 37 1.35 -7.46 -0.53
C CYS A 37 0.70 -6.92 -1.81
N GLU A 38 0.80 -7.68 -2.91
CA GLU A 38 0.26 -7.29 -4.22
C GLU A 38 -1.23 -6.90 -4.13
N THR A 39 -2.04 -7.70 -3.44
CA THR A 39 -3.48 -7.40 -3.30
C THR A 39 -3.77 -6.09 -2.58
N CYS A 40 -2.98 -5.73 -1.56
CA CYS A 40 -3.14 -4.47 -0.85
C CYS A 40 -2.63 -3.28 -1.67
N LEU A 41 -1.56 -3.50 -2.44
CA LEU A 41 -1.04 -2.51 -3.39
C LEU A 41 -2.10 -2.19 -4.46
N ASP A 42 -2.70 -3.22 -5.06
CA ASP A 42 -3.77 -3.08 -6.06
C ASP A 42 -5.01 -2.36 -5.50
N SER A 43 -5.48 -2.75 -4.30
CA SER A 43 -6.62 -2.09 -3.64
C SER A 43 -6.36 -0.61 -3.38
N ALA A 44 -5.18 -0.27 -2.84
CA ALA A 44 -4.85 1.11 -2.51
C ALA A 44 -4.60 1.96 -3.77
N GLN A 45 -4.03 1.38 -4.83
CA GLN A 45 -3.85 2.07 -6.11
C GLN A 45 -5.18 2.36 -6.78
N LYS A 46 -6.15 1.43 -6.73
CA LYS A 46 -7.52 1.70 -7.17
C LYS A 46 -8.10 2.90 -6.43
N THR A 47 -7.99 2.95 -5.11
CA THR A 47 -8.42 4.12 -4.33
C THR A 47 -7.77 5.40 -4.83
N TYR A 48 -6.46 5.40 -5.10
CA TYR A 48 -5.76 6.58 -5.65
C TYR A 48 -6.35 7.08 -6.97
N ILE A 49 -6.69 6.18 -7.91
CA ILE A 49 -7.31 6.56 -9.18
C ILE A 49 -8.72 7.16 -8.98
N TYR A 50 -9.49 6.63 -8.03
CA TYR A 50 -10.87 7.07 -7.81
C TYR A 50 -10.99 8.36 -7.00
N ILE A 51 -10.05 8.67 -6.10
CA ILE A 51 -10.13 9.89 -5.27
C ILE A 51 -9.98 11.18 -6.07
N ASP A 52 -9.33 11.15 -7.23
CA ASP A 52 -9.21 12.31 -8.13
C ASP A 52 -10.54 12.68 -8.79
N LYS A 53 -11.54 11.78 -8.70
CA LYS A 53 -12.86 11.95 -9.32
C LYS A 53 -13.95 12.31 -8.30
N ASP A 54 -13.68 12.20 -7.00
CA ASP A 54 -14.72 12.29 -5.96
C ASP A 54 -14.19 12.93 -4.65
N GLU A 55 -14.44 14.23 -4.48
CA GLU A 55 -14.02 15.01 -3.29
C GLU A 55 -14.68 14.52 -1.98
N ILE A 56 -15.76 13.73 -2.05
CA ILE A 56 -16.64 13.42 -0.92
C ILE A 56 -16.10 12.26 -0.04
N SER A 57 -15.15 11.48 -0.53
CA SER A 57 -14.67 10.26 0.14
C SER A 57 -13.70 10.49 1.32
N CYS A 58 -13.30 11.73 1.59
CA CYS A 58 -12.26 12.01 2.58
C CYS A 58 -12.80 12.06 4.02
N ARG A 59 -12.18 11.30 4.93
CA ARG A 59 -12.43 11.33 6.38
C ARG A 59 -11.29 12.07 7.07
N ARG A 60 -11.54 12.64 8.26
CA ARG A 60 -10.46 13.09 9.15
C ARG A 60 -10.08 11.94 10.09
N ASN A 61 -8.94 11.30 9.84
CA ASN A 61 -8.45 10.21 10.69
C ASN A 61 -6.92 10.11 10.61
N LYS A 62 -6.35 9.13 11.33
CA LYS A 62 -4.94 8.76 11.27
C LYS A 62 -4.70 7.84 10.08
N CYS A 63 -3.68 8.15 9.28
CA CYS A 63 -3.18 7.26 8.24
C CYS A 63 -2.50 6.03 8.86
N VAL A 64 -2.86 4.83 8.41
CA VAL A 64 -2.30 3.58 8.92
C VAL A 64 -0.80 3.43 8.59
N LEU A 65 -0.35 3.96 7.45
CA LEU A 65 1.02 3.78 6.96
C LEU A 65 2.04 4.75 7.59
N CYS A 66 1.74 6.05 7.57
CA CYS A 66 2.65 7.09 8.07
C CYS A 66 2.23 7.66 9.43
N GLY A 67 1.04 7.35 9.94
CA GLY A 67 0.54 7.91 11.20
C GLY A 67 0.14 9.38 11.15
N HIS A 68 0.19 10.04 10.00
CA HIS A 68 -0.29 11.42 9.83
C HIS A 68 -1.79 11.51 10.17
N LYS A 69 -2.17 12.51 10.97
CA LYS A 69 -3.56 12.83 11.28
C LYS A 69 -4.03 13.93 10.34
N GLY A 70 -5.08 13.67 9.55
CA GLY A 70 -5.56 14.63 8.56
C GLY A 70 -6.60 14.01 7.63
N ARG A 71 -6.66 14.52 6.39
CA ARG A 71 -7.48 13.92 5.33
C ARG A 71 -6.94 12.54 4.97
N VAL A 72 -7.82 11.56 4.98
CA VAL A 72 -7.53 10.17 4.62
C VAL A 72 -8.68 9.61 3.79
N HIS A 73 -8.39 8.60 2.99
CA HIS A 73 -9.35 7.89 2.17
C HIS A 73 -9.43 6.44 2.63
N PRO A 74 -10.65 5.87 2.70
CA PRO A 74 -10.83 4.46 3.02
C PRO A 74 -10.35 3.59 1.86
N VAL A 75 -9.52 2.61 2.18
CA VAL A 75 -9.07 1.55 1.26
C VAL A 75 -9.72 0.25 1.71
N GLU A 76 -10.50 -0.38 0.84
CA GLU A 76 -11.08 -1.71 1.10
C GLU A 76 -10.01 -2.80 0.88
N LEU A 77 -9.71 -3.53 1.94
CA LEU A 77 -8.77 -4.64 1.96
C LEU A 77 -9.51 -5.97 2.11
N GLN A 78 -8.94 -7.01 1.53
CA GLN A 78 -9.33 -8.39 1.78
C GLN A 78 -8.30 -9.02 2.73
N VAL A 79 -8.73 -9.33 3.95
CA VAL A 79 -7.89 -9.91 5.00
C VAL A 79 -8.32 -11.36 5.23
N PRO A 80 -7.40 -12.34 5.13
CA PRO A 80 -7.72 -13.71 5.48
C PRO A 80 -7.88 -13.85 7.00
N ASP A 81 -9.01 -14.39 7.42
CA ASP A 81 -9.36 -14.74 8.80
C ASP A 81 -9.56 -16.25 8.89
N PHE A 82 -8.99 -16.86 9.93
CA PHE A 82 -8.98 -18.32 10.08
C PHE A 82 -10.37 -18.91 10.28
N SER A 83 -11.31 -18.16 10.89
CA SER A 83 -12.65 -18.65 11.22
C SER A 83 -13.69 -18.25 10.17
N LYS A 84 -13.52 -17.08 9.56
CA LYS A 84 -14.52 -16.45 8.68
C LYS A 84 -14.12 -16.43 7.20
N GLY A 85 -12.96 -16.99 6.85
CA GLY A 85 -12.43 -16.93 5.50
C GLY A 85 -11.95 -15.52 5.16
N ILE A 86 -12.32 -14.98 3.99
CA ILE A 86 -11.86 -13.63 3.60
C ILE A 86 -12.82 -12.58 4.17
N VAL A 87 -12.30 -11.71 5.03
CA VAL A 87 -13.04 -10.59 5.63
C VAL A 87 -12.65 -9.29 4.96
N LYS A 88 -13.65 -8.48 4.60
CA LYS A 88 -13.44 -7.12 4.10
C LYS A 88 -13.16 -6.18 5.27
N LYS A 89 -12.10 -5.38 5.16
CA LYS A 89 -11.70 -4.39 6.16
C LYS A 89 -11.36 -3.08 5.48
N GLU A 90 -11.91 -1.98 5.99
CA GLU A 90 -11.47 -0.64 5.58
C GLU A 90 -10.30 -0.15 6.42
N VAL A 91 -9.29 0.43 5.77
CA VAL A 91 -8.20 1.15 6.44
C VAL A 91 -8.04 2.55 5.86
N ASN A 92 -7.59 3.48 6.69
CA ASN A 92 -7.46 4.88 6.31
C ASN A 92 -6.04 5.19 5.80
N VAL A 93 -5.92 5.69 4.57
CA VAL A 93 -4.63 6.07 3.96
C VAL A 93 -4.67 7.54 3.52
N CYS A 94 -3.61 8.31 3.83
CA CYS A 94 -3.56 9.71 3.41
C CYS A 94 -3.15 9.85 1.92
N PRO A 95 -3.48 10.98 1.26
CA PRO A 95 -3.15 11.21 -0.14
C PRO A 95 -1.66 11.01 -0.48
N LYS A 96 -0.74 11.48 0.38
CA LYS A 96 0.71 11.32 0.16
C LYS A 96 1.17 9.86 0.14
N CYS A 97 0.57 9.02 0.99
CA CYS A 97 0.85 7.59 0.99
C CYS A 97 0.22 6.92 -0.23
N LEU A 98 -0.99 7.31 -0.65
CA LEU A 98 -1.62 6.81 -1.87
C LEU A 98 -0.81 7.14 -3.13
N GLU A 99 -0.27 8.36 -3.24
CA GLU A 99 0.62 8.75 -4.33
C GLU A 99 1.90 7.90 -4.34
N SER A 100 2.47 7.61 -3.17
CA SER A 100 3.66 6.76 -3.06
C SER A 100 3.36 5.30 -3.42
N ILE A 101 2.16 4.83 -3.10
CA ILE A 101 1.65 3.51 -3.51
C ILE A 101 1.51 3.44 -5.03
N ASP A 102 0.94 4.45 -5.67
CA ASP A 102 0.79 4.47 -7.13
C ASP A 102 2.16 4.40 -7.85
N LYS A 103 3.14 5.18 -7.39
CA LYS A 103 4.52 5.10 -7.88
C LYS A 103 5.12 3.69 -7.72
N ALA A 104 4.92 3.07 -6.56
CA ALA A 104 5.39 1.71 -6.31
C ALA A 104 4.67 0.67 -7.17
N TYR A 105 3.37 0.83 -7.40
CA TYR A 105 2.55 -0.01 -8.26
C TYR A 105 3.03 0.03 -9.72
N VAL A 106 3.21 1.24 -10.28
CA VAL A 106 3.71 1.42 -11.65
C VAL A 106 5.08 0.76 -11.82
N LYS A 107 5.98 0.99 -10.85
CA LYS A 107 7.30 0.34 -10.85
C LYS A 107 7.19 -1.19 -10.80
N PHE A 108 6.40 -1.71 -9.87
CA PHE A 108 6.21 -3.15 -9.69
C PHE A 108 5.62 -3.85 -10.92
N LYS A 109 4.57 -3.27 -11.54
CA LYS A 109 3.98 -3.83 -12.76
C LYS A 109 4.95 -3.76 -13.94
N ARG A 110 5.75 -2.71 -14.05
CA ARG A 110 6.83 -2.63 -15.06
C ARG A 110 7.86 -3.74 -14.88
N GLU A 111 8.34 -3.94 -13.66
CA GLU A 111 9.31 -5.01 -13.34
C GLU A 111 8.73 -6.40 -13.62
N GLN A 112 7.45 -6.64 -13.32
CA GLN A 112 6.80 -7.90 -13.67
C GLN A 112 6.74 -8.13 -15.18
N ILE A 113 6.43 -7.10 -15.97
CA ILE A 113 6.42 -7.19 -17.44
C ILE A 113 7.83 -7.49 -17.96
N GLU A 114 8.85 -6.75 -17.48
CA GLU A 114 10.25 -6.95 -17.87
C GLU A 114 10.72 -8.36 -17.50
N CYS A 115 10.49 -8.84 -16.27
CA CYS A 115 10.84 -10.21 -15.87
C CYS A 115 10.08 -11.29 -16.65
N SER A 116 8.81 -11.06 -17.02
CA SER A 116 8.05 -11.99 -17.84
C SER A 116 8.52 -12.03 -19.30
N ALA A 117 9.06 -10.92 -19.82
CA ALA A 117 9.66 -10.85 -21.15
C ALA A 117 11.06 -11.50 -21.21
N CYS A 118 11.72 -11.71 -20.06
CA CYS A 118 13.01 -12.38 -19.94
C CYS A 118 12.92 -13.91 -19.76
N GLY A 119 11.74 -14.52 -19.88
CA GLY A 119 11.58 -15.97 -19.75
C GLY A 119 12.14 -16.72 -20.95
N HIS A 120 13.43 -17.06 -20.93
CA HIS A 120 14.03 -18.37 -21.27
C HIS A 120 15.55 -18.30 -21.04
N GLY A 121 16.08 -19.06 -20.08
CA GLY A 121 17.51 -19.37 -20.09
C GLY A 121 18.18 -19.65 -18.75
N HIS A 122 17.64 -20.50 -17.89
CA HIS A 122 18.47 -21.20 -16.90
C HIS A 122 17.95 -22.65 -16.74
N HIS A 123 18.53 -23.54 -17.54
CA HIS A 123 18.67 -24.97 -17.21
C HIS A 123 19.69 -25.13 -16.08
#